data_AF-A0A7G8PVG6-F1
#
_entry.id   AF-A0A7G8PVG6-F1
#
_cell.length_a   1.000
_cell.length_b   1.000
_cell.length_c   1.000
_cell.angle_alpha   90.00
_cell.angle_beta   90.00
_cell.angle_gamma   90.00
#
_symmetry.space_group_name_H-M   'P 1'
#
loop_
_entity.id
_entity.type
_entity.pdbx_description
1 polymer ?
#
loop_
_entity_poly.entity_id
_entity_poly.type
_entity_poly.pdbx_seq_one_letter_code
_entity_poly.pdbx_strand_id
1 'polypeptide(L)'
;MKNEKNRALISDLIVIAKADDKLTESEYDFIKRLAERLDLSAKEIDPLFKSPLPSKPLFSELERITHFYKMVLMMNVDRETHKKEIEAVRNFGLKMGIRQGVIDQILLRMEDYEDKIIPSEELIKIFQTYYN
;
A
#
# COMPACT_ATOMS: atom_id res chain seq x y z
N MET A 1 12.23 -7.23 -16.01
CA MET A 1 12.73 -6.74 -14.69
C MET A 1 11.89 -5.61 -14.08
N LYS A 2 11.74 -4.43 -14.72
CA LYS A 2 10.91 -3.31 -14.18
C LYS A 2 9.42 -3.68 -14.08
N ASN A 3 8.82 -4.19 -15.17
CA ASN A 3 7.40 -4.54 -15.20
C ASN A 3 7.02 -5.62 -14.19
N GLU A 4 7.90 -6.57 -13.87
CA GLU A 4 7.61 -7.59 -12.86
C GLU A 4 7.58 -7.02 -11.43
N LYS A 5 8.45 -6.06 -11.12
CA LYS A 5 8.39 -5.35 -9.83
C LYS A 5 7.09 -4.55 -9.72
N ASN A 6 6.71 -3.88 -10.80
CA ASN A 6 5.46 -3.11 -10.84
C ASN A 6 4.23 -4.01 -10.68
N ARG A 7 4.19 -5.18 -11.35
CA ARG A 7 3.08 -6.13 -11.19
C ARG A 7 3.02 -6.74 -9.79
N ALA A 8 4.17 -7.02 -9.17
CA ALA A 8 4.21 -7.47 -7.77
C ALA A 8 3.70 -6.38 -6.81
N LEU A 9 4.11 -5.13 -7.02
CA LEU A 9 3.59 -3.99 -6.27
C LEU A 9 2.06 -3.88 -6.38
N ILE A 10 1.54 -3.93 -7.61
CA ILE A 10 0.08 -3.90 -7.83
C ILE A 10 -0.61 -5.10 -7.19
N SER A 11 0.01 -6.29 -7.24
CA SER A 11 -0.51 -7.49 -6.58
C SER A 11 -0.63 -7.32 -5.07
N ASP A 12 0.37 -6.70 -4.43
CA ASP A 12 0.32 -6.43 -2.99
C ASP A 12 -0.86 -5.51 -2.62
N LEU A 13 -1.15 -4.50 -3.46
CA LEU A 13 -2.30 -3.60 -3.25
C LEU A 13 -3.63 -4.32 -3.44
N ILE A 14 -3.72 -5.19 -4.45
CA ILE A 14 -4.90 -6.04 -4.68
C ILE A 14 -5.17 -6.95 -3.49
N VAL A 15 -4.13 -7.47 -2.82
CA VAL A 15 -4.29 -8.31 -1.63
C VAL A 15 -4.90 -7.51 -0.48
N ILE A 16 -4.53 -6.23 -0.33
CA ILE A 16 -5.12 -5.35 0.70
C ILE A 16 -6.58 -5.05 0.36
N ALA A 17 -6.85 -4.60 -0.86
CA ALA A 17 -8.18 -4.25 -1.38
C ALA A 17 -9.15 -5.44 -1.50
N LYS A 18 -8.70 -6.65 -1.14
CA LYS A 18 -9.52 -7.87 -1.09
C LYS A 18 -9.49 -8.52 0.28
N ALA A 19 -8.84 -7.89 1.27
CA ALA A 19 -8.67 -8.48 2.58
C ALA A 19 -10.02 -8.72 3.28
N ASP A 20 -11.03 -7.93 2.97
CA ASP A 20 -12.39 -8.04 3.52
C ASP A 20 -13.38 -8.80 2.60
N ASP A 21 -12.89 -9.42 1.53
CA ASP A 21 -13.65 -10.11 0.49
C ASP A 21 -14.58 -9.22 -0.35
N LYS A 22 -14.43 -7.89 -0.29
CA LYS A 22 -15.13 -6.92 -1.15
C LYS A 22 -14.11 -6.05 -1.85
N LEU A 23 -14.32 -5.84 -3.15
CA LEU A 23 -13.55 -4.86 -3.91
C LEU A 23 -14.55 -3.84 -4.44
N THR A 24 -14.42 -2.59 -4.01
CA THR A 24 -15.25 -1.48 -4.45
C THR A 24 -14.79 -0.95 -5.82
N GLU A 25 -15.67 -0.22 -6.51
CA GLU A 25 -15.31 0.42 -7.79
C GLU A 25 -14.20 1.47 -7.59
N SER A 26 -14.23 2.22 -6.48
CA SER A 26 -13.22 3.23 -6.16
C SER A 26 -11.83 2.62 -5.95
N GLU A 27 -11.73 1.49 -5.25
CA GLU A 27 -10.49 0.75 -5.05
C GLU A 27 -9.93 0.19 -6.35
N TYR A 28 -10.80 -0.41 -7.17
CA TYR A 28 -10.44 -0.90 -8.49
C TYR A 28 -9.88 0.23 -9.37
N ASP A 29 -10.56 1.37 -9.42
CA ASP A 29 -10.14 2.54 -10.18
C ASP A 29 -8.82 3.12 -9.68
N PHE A 30 -8.61 3.14 -8.36
CA PHE A 30 -7.34 3.58 -7.78
C PHE A 30 -6.18 2.67 -8.21
N ILE A 31 -6.35 1.35 -8.09
CA ILE A 31 -5.34 0.37 -8.50
C ILE A 31 -5.03 0.51 -9.99
N LYS A 32 -6.05 0.68 -10.83
CA LYS A 32 -5.89 0.86 -12.27
C LYS A 32 -5.12 2.13 -12.61
N ARG A 33 -5.47 3.28 -12.01
CA ARG A 33 -4.76 4.55 -12.21
C ARG A 33 -3.31 4.46 -11.75
N LEU A 34 -3.03 3.74 -10.67
CA LEU A 34 -1.67 3.55 -10.20
C LEU A 34 -0.87 2.62 -11.14
N ALA A 35 -1.49 1.57 -11.65
CA ALA A 35 -0.89 0.69 -12.64
C ALA A 35 -0.52 1.43 -13.93
N GLU A 36 -1.40 2.31 -14.42
CA GLU A 36 -1.13 3.16 -15.59
C GLU A 36 0.08 4.07 -15.37
N ARG A 37 0.22 4.68 -14.18
CA ARG A 37 1.42 5.46 -13.80
C ARG A 37 2.70 4.63 -13.72
N LEU A 38 2.58 3.31 -13.60
CA LEU A 38 3.67 2.35 -13.57
C LEU A 38 3.91 1.68 -14.94
N ASP A 39 3.36 2.24 -16.01
CA ASP A 39 3.45 1.73 -17.38
C ASP A 39 2.85 0.31 -17.54
N LEU A 40 1.85 -0.05 -16.74
CA LEU A 40 1.13 -1.31 -16.84
C LEU A 40 -0.24 -1.10 -17.50
N SER A 41 -0.52 -1.91 -18.51
CA SER A 41 -1.82 -1.90 -19.20
C SER A 41 -2.90 -2.67 -18.42
N ALA A 42 -4.18 -2.36 -18.69
CA ALA A 42 -5.32 -3.10 -18.14
C ALA A 42 -5.17 -4.64 -18.32
N LYS A 43 -4.75 -5.06 -19.52
CA LYS A 43 -4.51 -6.48 -19.84
C LYS A 43 -3.45 -7.15 -18.96
N GLU A 44 -2.51 -6.39 -18.42
CA GLU A 44 -1.48 -6.91 -17.50
C GLU A 44 -1.96 -6.98 -16.06
N ILE A 45 -2.95 -6.17 -15.66
CA ILE A 45 -3.45 -6.12 -14.28
C ILE A 45 -4.72 -6.93 -14.05
N ASP A 46 -5.60 -7.08 -15.04
CA ASP A 46 -6.85 -7.83 -14.89
C ASP A 46 -6.63 -9.27 -14.37
N PRO A 47 -5.59 -10.00 -14.83
CA PRO A 47 -5.30 -11.33 -14.27
C PRO A 47 -4.85 -11.30 -12.80
N LEU A 48 -4.21 -10.20 -12.36
CA LEU A 48 -3.71 -10.05 -10.99
C LEU A 48 -4.84 -9.94 -9.97
N PHE A 49 -6.01 -9.42 -10.36
CA PHE A 49 -7.19 -9.44 -9.49
C PHE A 49 -7.69 -10.86 -9.22
N LYS A 50 -7.44 -11.82 -10.13
CA LYS A 50 -7.82 -13.22 -9.92
C LYS A 50 -6.72 -14.00 -9.20
N SER A 51 -5.47 -13.75 -9.57
CA SER A 51 -4.30 -14.43 -9.02
C SER A 51 -3.16 -13.42 -8.81
N PRO A 52 -3.12 -12.75 -7.65
CA PRO A 52 -2.03 -11.84 -7.31
C PRO A 52 -0.68 -12.55 -7.35
N LEU A 53 0.36 -11.85 -7.80
CA LEU A 53 1.74 -12.36 -7.73
C LEU A 53 2.27 -12.27 -6.30
N PRO A 54 3.26 -13.11 -5.94
CA PRO A 54 3.95 -12.95 -4.67
C PRO A 54 4.72 -11.62 -4.62
N SER A 55 4.79 -11.04 -3.42
CA SER A 55 5.55 -9.83 -3.14
C SER A 55 7.01 -10.01 -3.53
N LYS A 56 7.61 -8.96 -4.06
CA LYS A 56 9.05 -8.93 -4.37
C LYS A 56 9.84 -8.23 -3.27
N PRO A 57 11.10 -8.65 -3.03
CA PRO A 57 11.95 -8.00 -2.05
C PRO A 57 12.21 -6.53 -2.44
N LEU A 58 12.16 -5.66 -1.44
CA LEU A 58 12.51 -4.24 -1.52
C LEU A 58 13.82 -4.01 -0.77
N PHE A 59 14.81 -3.47 -1.47
CA PHE A 59 16.19 -3.50 -0.99
C PHE A 59 16.52 -2.25 -0.17
N SER A 60 16.06 -1.08 -0.64
CA SER A 60 16.26 0.17 0.08
C SER A 60 15.13 0.45 1.07
N GLU A 61 15.48 1.18 2.12
CA GLU A 61 14.51 1.67 3.10
C GLU A 61 13.47 2.59 2.48
N LEU A 62 13.90 3.51 1.62
CA LEU A 62 13.01 4.41 0.91
C LEU A 62 12.01 3.65 0.04
N GLU A 63 12.42 2.57 -0.65
CA GLU A 63 11.51 1.71 -1.40
C GLU A 63 10.46 1.07 -0.49
N ARG A 64 10.86 0.50 0.66
CA ARG A 64 9.92 -0.10 1.63
C ARG A 64 8.92 0.90 2.16
N ILE A 65 9.40 2.06 2.58
CA ILE A 65 8.61 3.18 3.08
C ILE A 65 7.61 3.64 2.02
N THR A 66 8.07 3.87 0.79
CA THR A 66 7.23 4.36 -0.31
C THR A 66 6.18 3.33 -0.71
N HIS A 67 6.53 2.03 -0.67
CA HIS A 67 5.57 0.96 -0.94
C HIS A 67 4.51 0.85 0.17
N PHE A 68 4.95 0.86 1.42
CA PHE A 68 4.04 0.86 2.57
C PHE A 68 3.10 2.07 2.58
N TYR A 69 3.57 3.24 2.19
CA TYR A 69 2.70 4.41 2.06
C TYR A 69 1.62 4.22 0.99
N LYS A 70 1.93 3.57 -0.15
CA LYS A 70 0.91 3.22 -1.16
C LYS A 70 -0.13 2.24 -0.63
N MET A 71 0.30 1.29 0.20
CA MET A 71 -0.61 0.34 0.87
C MET A 71 -1.55 1.04 1.84
N VAL A 72 -1.03 2.01 2.59
CA VAL A 72 -1.82 2.87 3.47
C VAL A 72 -2.84 3.69 2.68
N LEU A 73 -2.42 4.29 1.55
CA LEU A 73 -3.33 5.04 0.68
C LEU A 73 -4.43 4.17 0.09
N MET A 74 -4.11 2.94 -0.31
CA MET A 74 -5.06 1.96 -0.86
C MET A 74 -6.21 1.70 0.12
N MET A 75 -5.88 1.46 1.39
CA MET A 75 -6.82 1.20 2.48
C MET A 75 -7.76 2.38 2.80
N ASN A 76 -7.48 3.59 2.28
CA ASN A 76 -8.28 4.78 2.55
C ASN A 76 -9.17 5.20 1.37
N VAL A 77 -9.12 4.48 0.24
CA VAL A 77 -9.71 4.93 -1.02
C VAL A 77 -11.22 5.16 -0.93
N ASP A 78 -11.93 4.29 -0.24
CA ASP A 78 -13.38 4.37 -0.04
C ASP A 78 -13.79 5.03 1.29
N ARG A 79 -12.81 5.52 2.07
CA ARG A 79 -12.96 6.11 3.41
C ARG A 79 -13.52 5.14 4.46
N GLU A 80 -13.62 3.84 4.16
CA GLU A 80 -14.06 2.80 5.07
C GLU A 80 -12.88 1.91 5.45
N THR A 81 -12.07 2.32 6.42
CA THR A 81 -10.94 1.49 6.87
C THR A 81 -11.44 0.23 7.58
N HIS A 82 -11.32 -0.94 6.95
CA HIS A 82 -11.70 -2.20 7.57
C HIS A 82 -10.56 -2.80 8.39
N LYS A 83 -10.88 -3.43 9.54
CA LYS A 83 -9.87 -4.04 10.43
C LYS A 83 -8.96 -5.04 9.72
N LYS A 84 -9.52 -5.83 8.80
CA LYS A 84 -8.76 -6.83 8.02
C LYS A 84 -7.73 -6.18 7.10
N GLU A 85 -8.01 -5.01 6.55
CA GLU A 85 -7.06 -4.26 5.72
C GLU A 85 -5.94 -3.67 6.57
N ILE A 86 -6.26 -3.11 7.75
CA ILE A 86 -5.26 -2.63 8.71
C ILE A 86 -4.30 -3.78 9.09
N GLU A 87 -4.85 -4.95 9.38
CA GLU A 87 -4.06 -6.15 9.68
C GLU A 87 -3.20 -6.58 8.48
N ALA A 88 -3.75 -6.55 7.27
CA ALA A 88 -3.00 -6.86 6.05
C ALA A 88 -1.83 -5.86 5.85
N VAL A 89 -2.09 -4.56 5.91
CA VAL A 89 -1.09 -3.49 5.79
C VAL A 89 0.00 -3.65 6.84
N ARG A 90 -0.37 -3.87 8.11
CA ARG A 90 0.61 -4.11 9.20
C ARG A 90 1.47 -5.34 8.92
N ASN A 91 0.87 -6.45 8.48
CA ASN A 91 1.60 -7.68 8.14
C ASN A 91 2.58 -7.48 6.98
N PHE A 92 2.18 -6.73 5.95
CA PHE A 92 3.07 -6.35 4.86
C PHE A 92 4.23 -5.49 5.35
N GLY A 93 3.94 -4.45 6.16
CA GLY A 93 4.95 -3.58 6.76
C GLY A 93 6.02 -4.36 7.52
N LEU A 94 5.60 -5.29 8.38
CA LEU A 94 6.50 -6.15 9.15
C LEU A 94 7.32 -7.09 8.24
N LYS A 95 6.70 -7.73 7.25
CA LYS A 95 7.40 -8.60 6.27
C LYS A 95 8.43 -7.85 5.43
N MET A 96 8.18 -6.57 5.15
CA MET A 96 9.15 -5.71 4.48
C MET A 96 10.33 -5.35 5.39
N GLY A 97 10.21 -5.49 6.72
CA GLY A 97 11.24 -5.06 7.67
C GLY A 97 11.09 -3.60 8.10
N ILE A 98 9.89 -3.03 7.99
CA ILE A 98 9.58 -1.72 8.57
C ILE A 98 9.42 -1.91 10.08
N ARG A 99 10.03 -1.01 10.85
CA ARG A 99 9.96 -1.07 12.32
C ARG A 99 8.50 -0.92 12.76
N GLN A 100 8.07 -1.76 13.69
CA GLN A 100 6.69 -1.73 14.20
C GLN A 100 6.27 -0.33 14.69
N GLY A 101 7.16 0.39 15.38
CA GLY A 101 6.87 1.76 15.83
C GLY A 101 6.56 2.75 14.69
N VAL A 102 7.19 2.59 13.52
CA VAL A 102 6.89 3.42 12.34
C VAL A 102 5.50 3.10 11.80
N ILE A 103 5.17 1.80 11.69
CA ILE A 103 3.85 1.35 11.23
C ILE A 103 2.76 1.90 12.16
N ASP A 104 2.93 1.72 13.47
CA ASP A 104 1.95 2.14 14.46
C ASP A 104 1.79 3.67 14.50
N GLN A 105 2.88 4.45 14.35
CA GLN A 105 2.81 5.91 14.24
C GLN A 105 2.07 6.37 12.99
N ILE A 106 2.31 5.75 11.83
CA ILE A 106 1.59 6.08 10.60
C ILE A 106 0.10 5.77 10.79
N LEU A 107 -0.25 4.56 11.21
CA LEU A 107 -1.65 4.18 11.39
C LEU A 107 -2.38 5.05 12.42
N LEU A 108 -1.70 5.43 13.51
CA LEU A 108 -2.27 6.33 14.51
C LEU A 108 -2.48 7.74 13.95
N ARG A 109 -1.46 8.30 13.27
CA ARG A 109 -1.50 9.67 12.77
C ARG A 109 -2.52 9.85 11.65
N MET A 110 -2.85 8.79 10.91
CA MET A 110 -3.92 8.81 9.91
C MET A 110 -5.29 9.13 10.49
N GLU A 111 -5.59 8.67 11.71
CA GLU A 111 -6.90 8.88 12.34
C GLU A 111 -7.16 10.36 12.69
N ASP A 112 -6.12 11.20 12.63
CA ASP A 112 -6.24 12.64 12.84
C ASP A 112 -6.67 13.41 11.57
N TYR A 113 -6.78 12.74 10.42
CA TYR A 113 -7.18 13.36 9.14
C TYR A 113 -8.53 12.82 8.67
N GLU A 114 -9.39 13.71 8.19
CA GLU A 114 -10.75 13.36 7.75
C GLU A 114 -10.77 12.37 6.57
N ASP A 115 -9.81 12.48 5.65
CA ASP A 115 -9.61 11.55 4.53
C ASP A 115 -8.59 10.44 4.85
N LYS A 116 -8.07 10.42 6.08
CA LYS A 116 -7.02 9.52 6.57
C LYS A 116 -5.70 9.61 5.79
N ILE A 117 -5.49 10.66 5.00
CA ILE A 117 -4.27 10.87 4.23
C ILE A 117 -3.32 11.76 5.02
N ILE A 118 -2.16 11.21 5.39
CA ILE A 118 -1.12 11.99 6.06
C ILE A 118 -0.40 12.89 5.03
N PRO A 119 -0.22 14.19 5.31
CA PRO A 119 0.61 15.08 4.51
C PRO A 119 2.05 14.60 4.38
N SER A 120 2.66 14.86 3.23
CA SER A 120 4.02 14.39 2.90
C SER A 120 5.06 14.85 3.93
N GLU A 121 4.93 16.06 4.47
CA GLU A 121 5.84 16.65 5.45
C GLU A 121 5.82 15.88 6.77
N GLU A 122 4.68 15.33 7.16
CA GLU A 122 4.52 14.57 8.39
C GLU A 122 5.04 13.15 8.27
N LEU A 123 4.80 12.51 7.12
CA LEU A 123 5.44 11.23 6.78
C LEU A 123 6.96 11.34 6.88
N ILE A 124 7.55 12.39 6.31
CA ILE A 124 9.00 12.63 6.37
C ILE A 124 9.48 12.74 7.83
N LYS A 125 8.75 13.45 8.70
CA LYS A 125 9.09 13.56 10.13
C LYS A 125 9.04 12.21 10.85
N ILE A 126 8.02 11.40 10.58
CA ILE A 126 7.93 10.05 11.14
C ILE A 126 9.15 9.25 10.71
N PHE A 127 9.51 9.25 9.43
CA PHE A 127 10.68 8.50 8.96
C PHE A 127 12.00 9.01 9.56
N GLN A 128 12.24 10.32 9.58
CA GLN A 128 13.44 10.89 10.21
C GLN A 128 13.59 10.48 11.68
N THR A 129 12.49 10.32 12.42
CA THR A 129 12.53 9.94 13.84
C THR A 129 13.07 8.52 14.07
N TYR A 130 12.85 7.59 13.13
CA TYR A 130 13.16 6.17 13.30
C TYR A 130 14.36 5.67 12.50
N TYR A 131 14.88 6.52 11.62
CA TYR A 131 15.94 6.17 10.65
C TYR A 131 17.18 7.07 10.74
N ASN A 132 17.23 7.94 11.76
CA ASN A 132 18.46 8.64 12.18
C ASN A 132 19.30 7.78 13.13
#